data_AF-A0A158HAJ0-F1
#
_entry.id   AF-A0A158HAJ0-F1
#
_cell.length_a   1.000
_cell.length_b   1.000
_cell.length_c   1.000
_cell.angle_alpha   90.00
_cell.angle_beta   90.00
_cell.angle_gamma   90.00
#
_symmetry.space_group_name_H-M   'P 1'
#
loop_
_entity.id
_entity.type
_entity.pdbx_description
1 polymer ?
#
loop_
_entity_poly.entity_id
_entity_poly.type
_entity_poly.pdbx_seq_one_letter_code
_entity_poly.pdbx_strand_id
1 'polypeptide(L)'
;MKIISNGNFTAWFRILLWAVGIVIAASSYFFFTGLVMFIGVVIGMLVLATGTYAERASLLHIKPFDNSYEKARRSYEAKDSDQSKP
;
A
#
# COMPACT_ATOMS: atom_id res chain seq x y z
N MET A 1 17.38 0.66 -4.02
CA MET A 1 16.53 -0.21 -3.16
C MET A 1 15.16 -0.34 -3.81
N LYS A 2 14.55 -1.53 -3.84
CA LYS A 2 13.20 -1.69 -4.41
C LYS A 2 12.16 -1.22 -3.39
N ILE A 3 11.14 -0.50 -3.86
CA ILE A 3 10.03 0.01 -3.03
C ILE A 3 9.02 -1.11 -2.77
N ILE A 4 8.69 -1.88 -3.81
CA ILE A 4 7.78 -3.03 -3.75
C ILE A 4 8.61 -4.32 -3.75
N SER A 5 8.29 -5.22 -2.84
CA SER A 5 8.86 -6.56 -2.73
C SER A 5 7.76 -7.55 -2.37
N ASN A 6 7.68 -8.66 -3.11
CA ASN A 6 6.70 -9.72 -2.88
C ASN A 6 5.23 -9.20 -2.83
N GLY A 7 4.88 -8.29 -3.74
CA GLY A 7 3.52 -7.75 -3.87
C GLY A 7 3.07 -6.81 -2.76
N ASN A 8 3.97 -6.32 -1.90
CA ASN A 8 3.69 -5.28 -0.91
C ASN A 8 4.87 -4.29 -0.83
N PHE A 9 4.70 -3.15 -0.18
CA PHE A 9 5.81 -2.27 0.19
C PHE A 9 6.79 -2.97 1.12
N THR A 10 8.07 -2.72 0.85
CA THR A 10 9.17 -3.26 1.65
C THR A 10 9.16 -2.65 3.05
N ALA A 11 9.59 -3.40 4.07
CA ALA A 11 9.56 -2.96 5.47
C ALA A 11 10.17 -1.57 5.69
N TRP A 12 11.35 -1.30 5.11
CA TRP A 12 12.00 0.01 5.22
C TRP A 12 11.15 1.15 4.65
N PHE A 13 10.44 0.90 3.54
CA PHE A 13 9.60 1.90 2.89
C PHE A 13 8.33 2.18 3.70
N ARG A 14 7.76 1.16 4.36
CA ARG A 14 6.62 1.34 5.28
C ARG A 14 7.00 2.20 6.49
N ILE A 15 8.18 1.95 7.07
CA ILE A 15 8.72 2.75 8.17
C ILE A 15 8.98 4.19 7.70
N LEU A 16 9.52 4.36 6.47
CA LEU A 16 9.73 5.67 5.89
C LEU A 16 8.41 6.45 5.73
N LEU A 17 7.36 5.82 5.21
CA LEU A 17 6.03 6.46 5.08
C LEU A 17 5.49 6.91 6.45
N TRP A 18 5.62 6.06 7.47
CA TRP A 18 5.22 6.41 8.83
C TRP A 18 6.00 7.62 9.35
N ALA A 19 7.34 7.59 9.26
CA ALA A 19 8.20 8.68 9.73
C ALA A 19 7.94 10.00 8.97
N VAL A 20 7.84 9.95 7.64
CA VAL A 20 7.56 11.13 6.81
C VAL A 20 6.19 11.71 7.13
N GLY A 21 5.16 10.86 7.29
CA GLY A 21 3.83 11.32 7.65
C GLY A 21 3.79 12.04 9.00
N ILE A 22 4.50 11.53 10.02
CA ILE A 22 4.65 12.20 11.32
C ILE A 22 5.35 13.54 11.16
N VAL A 23 6.47 13.58 10.44
CA VAL A 23 7.24 14.82 10.24
C VAL A 23 6.40 15.89 9.54
N ILE A 24 5.64 15.52 8.50
CA ILE A 24 4.74 16.45 7.80
C ILE A 24 3.65 16.95 8.75
N ALA A 25 2.98 16.06 9.47
CA ALA A 25 1.88 16.44 10.36
C ALA A 25 2.37 17.33 11.51
N ALA A 26 3.47 16.96 12.17
CA ALA A 26 4.05 17.72 13.26
C ALA A 26 4.56 19.09 12.78
N SER A 27 5.30 19.14 11.68
CA SER A 27 5.79 20.41 11.12
C SER A 27 4.62 21.31 10.72
N SER A 28 3.57 20.73 10.13
CA SER A 28 2.36 21.48 9.75
C SER A 28 1.70 22.13 10.95
N TYR A 29 1.59 21.39 12.06
CA TYR A 29 1.01 21.84 13.31
C TYR A 29 1.84 22.94 14.00
N PHE A 30 3.17 22.82 14.01
CA PHE A 30 4.04 23.76 14.73
C PHE A 30 4.34 25.05 13.95
N PHE A 31 4.41 25.00 12.62
CA PHE A 31 4.89 26.13 11.82
C PHE A 31 3.81 26.90 11.06
N PHE A 32 2.61 26.34 10.89
CA PHE A 32 1.53 26.97 10.15
C PHE A 32 0.27 27.16 11.00
N THR A 33 -0.65 27.99 10.53
CA THR A 33 -1.95 28.22 11.18
C THR A 33 -3.11 28.15 10.17
N GLY A 34 -4.33 28.07 10.68
CA GLY A 34 -5.55 28.09 9.87
C GLY A 34 -5.64 26.92 8.87
N LEU A 35 -6.07 27.22 7.65
CA LEU A 35 -6.38 26.22 6.63
C LEU A 35 -5.12 25.49 6.12
N VAL A 36 -3.97 26.17 6.07
CA VAL A 36 -2.70 25.56 5.63
C VAL A 36 -2.23 24.51 6.64
N MET A 37 -2.30 24.82 7.94
CA MET A 37 -2.02 23.86 9.02
C MET A 37 -2.92 22.62 8.88
N PHE A 38 -4.22 22.83 8.73
CA PHE A 38 -5.19 21.73 8.63
C PHE A 38 -4.89 20.80 7.45
N ILE A 39 -4.68 21.37 6.25
CA ILE A 39 -4.34 20.58 5.07
C ILE A 39 -3.04 19.80 5.29
N GLY A 40 -2.01 20.45 5.83
CA GLY A 40 -0.72 19.82 6.08
C GLY A 40 -0.82 18.63 7.07
N VAL A 41 -1.58 18.79 8.15
CA VAL A 41 -1.85 17.71 9.10
C VAL A 41 -2.58 16.55 8.44
N VAL A 42 -3.63 16.83 7.64
CA VAL A 42 -4.39 15.79 6.92
C VAL A 42 -3.49 15.03 5.95
N ILE A 43 -2.66 15.72 5.17
CA ILE A 43 -1.70 15.08 4.25
C ILE A 43 -0.72 14.19 5.02
N GLY A 44 -0.13 14.70 6.11
CA GLY A 44 0.77 13.92 6.94
C GLY A 44 0.12 12.64 7.49
N MET A 45 -1.13 12.75 7.95
CA MET A 45 -1.92 11.61 8.42
C MET A 45 -2.21 10.58 7.32
N LEU A 46 -2.52 11.01 6.10
CA LEU A 46 -2.73 10.09 4.96
C LEU A 46 -1.46 9.31 4.60
N VAL A 47 -0.31 10.00 4.60
CA VAL A 47 0.99 9.36 4.32
C VAL A 47 1.32 8.35 5.42
N LEU A 48 1.17 8.74 6.69
CA LEU A 48 1.35 7.87 7.85
C LEU A 48 0.46 6.63 7.77
N ALA A 49 -0.85 6.85 7.52
CA ALA A 49 -1.84 5.79 7.42
C ALA A 49 -1.47 4.77 6.32
N THR A 50 -0.98 5.25 5.17
CA THR A 50 -0.56 4.36 4.08
C THR A 50 0.54 3.39 4.53
N GLY A 51 1.52 3.87 5.30
CA GLY A 51 2.57 3.04 5.87
C GLY A 51 2.03 1.98 6.84
N THR A 52 1.15 2.38 7.77
CA THR A 52 0.59 1.48 8.79
C THR A 52 -0.36 0.44 8.19
N TYR A 53 -1.18 0.81 7.20
CA TYR A 53 -2.04 -0.14 6.51
C TYR A 53 -1.23 -1.13 5.65
N ALA A 54 -0.17 -0.69 4.98
CA ALA A 54 0.73 -1.58 4.27
C ALA A 54 1.41 -2.58 5.20
N GLU A 55 1.73 -2.17 6.44
CA GLU A 55 2.28 -3.04 7.47
C GLU A 55 1.26 -4.07 7.93
N ARG A 56 0.02 -3.65 8.22
CA ARG A 56 -1.09 -4.57 8.54
C ARG A 56 -1.34 -5.56 7.41
N ALA A 57 -1.35 -5.11 6.16
CA ALA A 57 -1.48 -6.00 5.00
C ALA A 57 -0.37 -7.06 4.98
N SER A 58 0.87 -6.69 5.33
CA SER A 58 1.99 -7.62 5.44
C SER A 58 1.78 -8.68 6.53
N LEU A 59 1.22 -8.28 7.68
CA LEU A 59 0.91 -9.20 8.79
C LEU A 59 -0.21 -10.19 8.43
N LEU A 60 -1.20 -9.73 7.65
CA LEU A 60 -2.28 -10.58 7.13
C LEU A 60 -1.90 -11.34 5.85
N HIS A 61 -0.63 -11.31 5.42
CA HIS A 61 -0.16 -11.90 4.16
C HIS A 61 -0.91 -11.41 2.90
N ILE A 62 -1.51 -10.22 2.97
CA ILE A 62 -2.15 -9.55 1.84
C ILE A 62 -1.07 -8.89 0.99
N LYS A 63 -1.12 -9.17 -0.31
CA LYS A 63 -0.18 -8.65 -1.31
C LYS A 63 -0.91 -7.77 -2.32
N PRO A 64 -1.14 -6.48 -2.00
CA PRO A 64 -1.96 -5.59 -2.83
C PRO A 64 -1.41 -5.34 -4.25
N PHE A 65 -0.12 -5.61 -4.48
CA PHE A 65 0.57 -5.41 -5.76
C PHE A 65 1.05 -6.73 -6.38
N ASP A 66 0.49 -7.88 -5.99
CA ASP A 66 0.82 -9.18 -6.60
C ASP A 66 -0.09 -9.49 -7.79
N ASN A 67 0.42 -10.24 -8.77
CA ASN A 67 -0.33 -10.65 -9.97
C ASN A 67 -1.15 -11.92 -9.74
N SER A 68 -1.50 -12.24 -8.48
CA SER A 68 -2.29 -13.45 -8.17
C SER A 68 -3.66 -13.45 -8.87
N TYR A 69 -4.24 -12.26 -9.10
CA TYR A 69 -5.47 -12.09 -9.87
C TYR A 69 -5.35 -12.61 -11.30
N GLU A 70 -4.24 -12.32 -11.99
CA GLU A 70 -4.02 -12.81 -13.35
C GLU A 70 -3.91 -14.34 -13.38
N LYS A 71 -3.26 -14.92 -12.38
CA LYS A 71 -3.17 -16.38 -12.20
C LYS A 71 -4.54 -17.03 -11.96
N ALA A 72 -5.37 -16.41 -11.11
CA ALA A 72 -6.72 -16.87 -10.84
C ALA A 72 -7.58 -16.82 -12.11
N ARG A 73 -7.51 -15.72 -12.87
CA ARG A 73 -8.24 -15.58 -14.14
C ARG A 73 -7.85 -16.65 -15.16
N ARG A 74 -6.55 -16.88 -15.38
CA ARG A 74 -6.08 -17.92 -16.32
C ARG A 74 -6.55 -19.34 -15.93
N SER A 75 -6.78 -19.61 -14.64
CA SER A 75 -7.29 -20.91 -14.18
C SER A 75 -8.74 -21.17 -14.60
N TYR A 76 -9.53 -20.12 -14.84
CA TYR A 76 -10.89 -20.24 -15.39
C TYR A 76 -10.88 -20.40 -16.91
N GLU A 77 -9.93 -19.77 -17.61
CA GLU A 77 -9.78 -19.88 -19.07
C GLU A 77 -9.33 -21.29 -19.51
N ALA A 78 -8.65 -22.06 -18.65
CA ALA A 78 -8.09 -23.38 -18.97
C ALA A 78 -9.10 -24.55 -19.02
N LYS A 79 -10.41 -24.32 -18.89
CA LYS A 79 -11.42 -25.40 -18.86
C LYS A 79 -12.20 -25.62 -20.16
N ASP A 80 -11.99 -24.81 -21.19
CA ASP A 80 -12.76 -24.93 -22.44
C ASP A 80 -12.17 -25.91 -23.47
N SER A 81 -11.05 -26.59 -23.14
CA SER A 81 -10.32 -27.45 -24.10
C SER A 81 -10.29 -28.94 -23.75
N ASP A 82 -10.96 -29.39 -22.69
CA ASP A 82 -10.97 -30.81 -22.27
C ASP A 82 -12.35 -31.50 -22.39
N GLN A 83 -13.32 -30.89 -23.08
CA GLN A 83 -14.63 -31.52 -23.38
C GLN A 83 -14.77 -32.09 -24.80
N SER A 84 -13.69 -32.17 -25.57
CA SER A 84 -13.68 -32.81 -26.89
C SER A 84 -12.60 -33.89 -26.99
N LYS A 85 -12.84 -35.04 -26.35
CA LYS A 85 -12.27 -36.31 -26.83
C LYS A 85 -13.40 -37.35 -26.92
N PRO A 86 -13.47 -38.08 -28.05
CA PRO A 86 -14.56 -38.99 -28.41
C PRO A 86 -14.66 -40.22 -27.49
#